data_AF-A0A6S6QVF6-F1
#
_entry.id   AF-A0A6S6QVF6-F1
#
_cell.length_a   1.000
_cell.length_b   1.000
_cell.length_c   1.000
_cell.angle_alpha   90.00
_cell.angle_beta   90.00
_cell.angle_gamma   90.00
#
_symmetry.space_group_name_H-M   'P 1'
#
loop_
_entity.id
_entity.type
_entity.pdbx_description
1 polymer ?
#
loop_
_entity_poly.entity_id
_entity_poly.type
_entity_poly.pdbx_seq_one_letter_code
_entity_poly.pdbx_strand_id
1 'polypeptide(L)'
;MTYNMKTSFDKQATYNDTIKQKVQELQKLCILEKLPMFLSICTKNDEDTTWYENIMISPETMDLDLSYNVISKMVLCLNDDFKIVPKSDIEVS
;
A
#
# COMPACT_ATOMS: atom_id res chain seq x y z
N MET A 1 31.83 -5.43 6.29
CA MET A 1 30.47 -5.97 6.18
C MET A 1 29.56 -5.12 7.05
N THR A 2 28.66 -4.35 6.45
CA THR A 2 27.65 -3.59 7.20
C THR A 2 26.51 -4.55 7.51
N TYR A 3 26.35 -4.94 8.78
CA TYR A 3 25.22 -5.76 9.20
C TYR A 3 23.97 -4.87 9.17
N ASN A 4 23.18 -4.95 8.11
CA ASN A 4 21.89 -4.26 8.04
C ASN A 4 20.93 -4.98 8.99
N MET A 5 20.92 -4.56 10.26
CA MET A 5 20.01 -5.10 11.27
C MET A 5 18.58 -4.70 10.89
N LYS A 6 17.77 -5.66 10.43
CA LYS A 6 16.35 -5.43 10.16
C LYS A 6 15.63 -5.20 11.49
N THR A 7 14.76 -4.20 11.55
CA THR A 7 13.96 -3.92 12.75
C THR A 7 12.78 -4.87 12.84
N SER A 8 12.75 -5.75 13.84
CA SER A 8 11.62 -6.65 14.07
C SER A 8 10.55 -6.00 14.95
N PHE A 9 9.28 -6.13 14.55
CA PHE A 9 8.13 -5.69 15.34
C PHE A 9 6.87 -6.48 14.97
N ASP A 10 5.93 -6.55 15.92
CA ASP A 10 4.57 -7.04 15.68
C ASP A 10 3.57 -6.06 16.29
N LYS A 11 2.73 -5.47 15.44
CA LYS A 11 1.67 -4.52 15.77
C LYS A 11 0.33 -4.96 15.20
N GLN A 12 0.16 -6.24 14.87
CA GLN A 12 -1.10 -6.76 14.33
C GLN A 12 -2.26 -6.55 15.31
N ALA A 13 -2.04 -6.77 16.62
CA ALA A 13 -3.04 -6.49 17.66
C ALA A 13 -3.40 -4.99 17.70
N THR A 14 -2.40 -4.11 17.72
CA THR A 14 -2.64 -2.65 17.68
C THR A 14 -3.44 -2.25 16.45
N TYR A 15 -3.12 -2.81 15.28
CA TYR A 15 -3.89 -2.54 14.07
C TYR A 15 -5.35 -2.98 14.22
N ASN A 16 -5.59 -4.23 14.63
CA ASN A 16 -6.93 -4.78 14.76
C ASN A 16 -7.78 -4.05 15.80
N ASP A 17 -7.20 -3.71 16.94
CA ASP A 17 -7.95 -3.17 18.08
C ASP A 17 -8.20 -1.66 17.95
N THR A 18 -7.32 -0.92 17.26
CA THR A 18 -7.36 0.56 17.29
C THR A 18 -7.40 1.23 15.92
N ILE A 19 -6.73 0.66 14.92
CA ILE A 19 -6.55 1.31 13.61
C ILE A 19 -7.60 0.84 12.61
N LYS A 20 -7.94 -0.45 12.62
CA LYS A 20 -8.81 -1.08 11.64
C LYS A 20 -10.17 -0.39 11.54
N GLN A 21 -10.79 -0.05 12.66
CA GLN A 21 -12.07 0.66 12.65
C GLN A 21 -11.95 2.04 11.98
N LYS A 22 -10.91 2.81 12.29
CA LYS A 22 -10.70 4.14 11.69
C LYS A 22 -10.44 4.06 10.19
N VAL A 23 -9.71 3.03 9.77
CA VAL A 23 -9.47 2.75 8.36
C VAL A 23 -10.77 2.39 7.64
N GLN A 24 -11.65 1.60 8.25
CA GLN A 24 -12.97 1.31 7.70
C GLN A 24 -13.88 2.55 7.63
N GLU A 25 -13.80 3.44 8.63
CA GLU A 25 -14.51 4.73 8.60
C GLU A 25 -14.00 5.60 7.44
N LEU A 26 -12.68 5.70 7.25
CA LEU A 26 -12.08 6.41 6.11
C LEU A 26 -12.53 5.80 4.77
N GLN A 27 -12.50 4.47 4.63
CA GLN A 27 -12.97 3.79 3.41
C GLN A 27 -14.41 4.17 3.08
N LYS A 28 -15.31 4.17 4.06
CA LYS A 28 -16.72 4.54 3.86
C LYS A 28 -16.84 5.99 3.37
N LEU A 29 -16.11 6.92 3.99
CA LEU A 29 -16.12 8.32 3.57
C LEU A 29 -15.60 8.48 2.14
N CYS A 30 -14.49 7.81 1.79
CA CYS A 30 -13.95 7.82 0.44
C CYS A 30 -14.93 7.25 -0.59
N ILE A 31 -15.66 6.17 -0.26
CA ILE A 31 -16.68 5.60 -1.13
C ILE A 31 -17.83 6.61 -1.35
N LEU A 32 -18.35 7.21 -0.27
CA LEU A 32 -19.46 8.16 -0.33
C LEU A 32 -19.14 9.40 -1.15
N GLU A 33 -17.92 9.94 -0.97
CA GLU A 33 -17.45 11.15 -1.66
C GLU A 33 -16.80 10.87 -3.02
N LYS A 34 -16.85 9.61 -3.50
CA LYS A 34 -16.25 9.18 -4.78
C LYS A 34 -14.75 9.52 -4.88
N LEU A 35 -14.00 9.23 -3.83
CA LEU A 35 -12.56 9.38 -3.76
C LEU A 35 -11.88 8.01 -3.87
N PRO A 36 -11.26 7.69 -5.02
CA PRO A 36 -10.41 6.51 -5.15
C PRO A 36 -9.26 6.55 -4.13
N MET A 37 -8.91 5.40 -3.57
CA MET A 37 -7.92 5.33 -2.49
C MET A 37 -7.07 4.06 -2.60
N PHE A 38 -5.81 4.17 -2.21
CA PHE A 38 -4.95 3.04 -1.89
C PHE A 38 -4.27 3.30 -0.55
N LEU A 39 -4.26 2.29 0.33
CA LEU A 39 -3.63 2.35 1.64
C LEU A 39 -2.87 1.05 1.90
N SER A 40 -1.61 1.16 2.32
CA SER A 40 -0.76 0.05 2.72
C SER A 40 -0.21 0.32 4.11
N ILE A 41 -0.42 -0.59 5.05
CA ILE A 41 0.02 -0.46 6.44
C ILE A 41 0.85 -1.68 6.81
N CYS A 42 2.12 -1.48 7.14
CA CYS A 42 2.98 -2.54 7.68
C CYS A 42 2.59 -2.85 9.12
N THR A 43 2.11 -4.07 9.38
CA THR A 43 1.64 -4.49 10.71
C THR A 43 2.63 -5.37 11.43
N LYS A 44 3.56 -6.01 10.72
CA LYS A 44 4.59 -6.86 11.29
C LYS A 44 5.80 -6.91 10.37
N ASN A 45 6.98 -6.95 10.96
CA ASN A 45 8.23 -7.22 10.26
C ASN A 45 9.10 -8.16 11.10
N ASP A 46 9.73 -9.14 10.47
CA ASP A 46 10.81 -9.91 11.06
C ASP A 46 12.01 -10.03 10.11
N GLU A 47 12.89 -11.00 10.36
CA GLU A 47 14.11 -11.18 9.58
C GLU A 47 13.83 -11.70 8.16
N ASP A 48 12.74 -12.46 7.99
CA ASP A 48 12.43 -13.21 6.78
C ASP A 48 11.37 -12.52 5.94
N THR A 49 10.40 -11.88 6.59
CA THR A 49 9.23 -11.35 5.89
C THR A 49 8.62 -10.11 6.56
N THR A 50 7.81 -9.42 5.78
CA THR A 50 7.08 -8.22 6.18
C THR A 50 5.62 -8.41 5.81
N TRP A 51 4.72 -8.12 6.74
CA TRP A 51 3.28 -8.25 6.54
C TRP A 51 2.63 -6.87 6.43
N TYR A 52 1.78 -6.74 5.41
CA TYR A 52 1.06 -5.52 5.11
C TYR A 52 -0.45 -5.78 5.08
N GLU A 53 -1.20 -4.82 5.60
CA GLU A 53 -2.64 -4.68 5.39
C GLU A 53 -2.85 -3.68 4.26
N ASN A 54 -3.36 -4.18 3.12
CA ASN A 54 -3.55 -3.39 1.92
C ASN A 54 -5.03 -3.22 1.61
N ILE A 55 -5.42 -2.00 1.25
CA ILE A 55 -6.79 -1.62 0.93
C ILE A 55 -6.77 -0.82 -0.35
N MET A 56 -7.70 -1.16 -1.24
CA MET A 56 -7.93 -0.41 -2.47
C MET A 56 -9.42 -0.08 -2.63
N ILE A 57 -9.67 1.15 -3.04
CA ILE A 57 -10.92 1.59 -3.67
C ILE A 57 -10.55 2.04 -5.08
N SER A 58 -10.90 1.23 -6.08
CA SER A 58 -10.48 1.47 -7.46
C SER A 58 -11.34 2.57 -8.11
N PRO A 59 -10.74 3.45 -8.92
CA PRO A 59 -11.50 4.48 -9.64
C PRO A 59 -12.56 3.88 -10.58
N GLU A 60 -12.27 2.73 -11.18
CA GLU A 60 -13.19 2.01 -12.07
C GLU A 60 -14.46 1.57 -11.35
N THR A 61 -14.39 1.21 -10.06
CA THR A 61 -15.59 0.88 -9.24
C THR A 61 -16.49 2.08 -8.95
N MET A 62 -16.02 3.29 -9.25
CA MET A 62 -16.72 4.56 -9.04
C MET A 62 -17.11 5.25 -10.35
N ASP A 63 -16.96 4.57 -11.49
CA ASP A 63 -17.14 5.13 -12.84
C ASP A 63 -16.23 6.34 -13.12
N LEU A 64 -15.02 6.34 -12.56
CA LEU A 64 -14.03 7.40 -12.76
C LEU A 64 -12.93 6.96 -13.72
N ASP A 65 -12.60 7.84 -14.66
CA ASP A 65 -11.42 7.72 -15.52
C ASP A 65 -10.40 8.79 -15.14
N LEU A 66 -9.24 8.35 -14.63
CA LEU A 66 -8.18 9.23 -14.17
C LEU A 66 -7.18 9.48 -15.30
N SER A 67 -6.88 10.75 -15.59
CA SER A 67 -5.82 11.13 -16.54
C SER A 67 -4.46 10.52 -16.20
N TYR A 68 -4.23 10.24 -14.92
CA TYR A 68 -3.10 9.46 -14.43
C TYR A 68 -3.51 8.54 -13.27
N ASN A 69 -3.82 7.28 -13.56
CA ASN A 69 -4.23 6.30 -12.56
C ASN A 69 -3.03 5.68 -11.84
N VAL A 70 -2.60 6.29 -10.73
CA VAL A 70 -1.52 5.76 -9.88
C VAL A 70 -1.96 4.57 -9.01
N ILE A 71 -3.25 4.49 -8.65
CA ILE A 71 -3.79 3.46 -7.76
C ILE A 71 -3.68 2.07 -8.41
N SER A 72 -4.11 1.94 -9.66
CA SER A 72 -4.01 0.66 -10.39
C SER A 72 -2.55 0.22 -10.57
N LYS A 73 -1.59 1.17 -10.65
CA LYS A 73 -0.16 0.84 -10.66
C LYS A 73 0.33 0.28 -9.32
N MET A 74 -0.09 0.88 -8.20
CA MET A 74 0.31 0.39 -6.87
C MET A 74 -0.14 -1.05 -6.62
N VAL A 75 -1.32 -1.43 -7.12
CA VAL A 75 -1.84 -2.81 -7.04
C VAL A 75 -0.99 -3.78 -7.83
N LEU A 76 -0.63 -3.42 -9.07
CA LEU A 76 0.25 -4.25 -9.89
C LEU A 76 1.57 -4.54 -9.18
N CYS A 77 2.11 -3.56 -8.45
CA CYS A 77 3.34 -3.72 -7.69
C CYS A 77 3.22 -4.58 -6.43
N LEU A 78 2.01 -4.75 -5.89
CA LEU A 78 1.76 -5.66 -4.78
C LEU A 78 1.59 -7.12 -5.25
N ASN A 79 1.22 -7.31 -6.52
CA ASN A 79 1.18 -8.64 -7.11
C ASN A 79 2.63 -9.02 -7.49
N ASP A 80 3.08 -10.20 -7.04
CA ASP A 80 4.47 -10.68 -7.13
C ASP A 80 5.09 -10.70 -8.55
N ASP A 81 4.29 -10.45 -9.57
CA ASP A 81 4.68 -10.48 -10.98
C ASP A 81 5.37 -9.20 -11.48
N PHE A 82 5.33 -8.08 -10.73
CA PHE A 82 5.96 -6.82 -11.14
C PHE A 82 7.02 -6.34 -10.14
N LYS A 83 8.29 -6.38 -10.55
CA LYS A 83 9.39 -5.75 -9.82
C LYS A 83 9.49 -4.28 -10.22
N ILE A 84 9.18 -3.36 -9.30
CA ILE A 84 9.51 -1.95 -9.49
C ILE A 84 11.04 -1.81 -9.35
N VAL A 85 11.72 -1.53 -10.45
CA VAL A 85 13.10 -1.03 -10.39
C VAL A 85 13.07 0.48 -10.13
N PRO A 86 13.88 1.02 -9.20
CA PRO A 86 14.05 2.46 -9.09
C PRO A 86 14.39 3.03 -10.46
N LYS A 87 13.86 4.21 -10.79
CA LYS A 87 14.31 4.92 -11.98
C LYS A 87 15.80 5.18 -11.76
N SER A 88 16.67 4.39 -12.39
CA SER A 88 18.05 4.79 -12.53
C SER A 88 17.99 6.14 -13.23
N ASP A 89 18.75 7.11 -12.73
CA ASP A 89 19.11 8.26 -13.53
C ASP A 89 19.87 7.71 -14.73
N ILE A 90 19.13 7.31 -15.77
CA ILE A 90 19.68 7.08 -17.08
C ILE A 90 20.04 8.49 -17.55
N GLU A 91 21.24 8.94 -17.18
CA GLU A 91 21.96 9.90 -17.99
C GLU A 91 22.14 9.23 -19.35
N VAL A 92 21.19 9.50 -20.23
CA VAL A 92 21.39 9.27 -21.66
C VAL A 92 22.49 10.25 -22.04
N SER A 93 23.66 9.67 -22.34
CA SER A 93 24.89 10.29 -22.83
C SER A 93 24.69 11.52 -23.70
#